data_AF-A0A316ALH4-F1
#
_entry.id   AF-A0A316ALH4-F1
#
_cell.length_a   1.000
_cell.length_b   1.000
_cell.length_c   1.000
_cell.angle_alpha   90.00
_cell.angle_beta   90.00
_cell.angle_gamma   90.00
#
_symmetry.space_group_name_H-M   'P 1'
#
loop_
_entity.id
_entity.type
_entity.pdbx_description
1 polymer ?
#
loop_
_entity_poly.entity_id
_entity_poly.type
_entity_poly.pdbx_seq_one_letter_code
_entity_poly.pdbx_strand_id
1 'polypeptide(L)'
;MNLKYKYLAALLIPLLTMVWSCKEEDGLTVVPKNEFQNDCIKRSLGPNVVGLDIEFAYAMAIPKSLGKIVSAEVVASVAGAEATYLENKSYYTNGSGQDIGITIGNKSVNADGKTSVTFTTDTTAATLRYFYRIPASAKGKEISFVFSATASNGTTVSYNMGPYKVATMDMVLDLPVKDSSAAYISIEDMAVYGPAQAATNASKIDLVYLYRSIPNVVFGHGLVAPSSTTYLPNITLPAGVNRSAKVNKVWALRDLHLARLQYGIYIDDLDFQTLDINTAPDYAINLKAESGVWVETADGKYRAYIYINSVNNTGKSATISIKRYTL
;
A
#
# COMPACT_ATOMS: atom_id res chain seq x y z
N MET A 1 -1.36 42.96 51.48
CA MET A 1 -2.06 41.94 50.65
C MET A 1 -1.26 40.65 50.71
N ASN A 2 -1.77 39.65 51.43
CA ASN A 2 -1.02 38.48 51.90
C ASN A 2 -0.46 37.63 50.74
N LEU A 3 0.81 37.25 50.84
CA LEU A 3 1.56 36.46 49.85
C LEU A 3 0.84 35.13 49.49
N LYS A 4 0.04 34.59 50.41
CA LYS A 4 -0.80 33.39 50.24
C LYS A 4 -1.87 33.54 49.14
N TYR A 5 -2.40 34.73 48.89
CA TYR A 5 -3.45 34.94 47.88
C TYR A 5 -2.90 35.12 46.46
N LYS A 6 -1.62 35.52 46.32
CA LYS A 6 -0.97 35.63 45.01
C LYS A 6 -0.66 34.27 44.39
N TYR A 7 -0.30 33.28 45.21
CA TYR A 7 -0.09 31.90 44.74
C TYR A 7 -1.39 31.18 44.42
N LEU A 8 -2.48 31.46 45.16
CA LEU A 8 -3.80 30.90 44.88
C LEU A 8 -4.38 31.44 43.56
N ALA A 9 -4.18 32.73 43.27
CA ALA A 9 -4.57 33.34 41.99
C ALA A 9 -3.70 32.86 40.81
N ALA A 10 -2.39 32.61 41.03
CA ALA A 10 -1.49 32.09 40.01
C ALA A 10 -1.73 30.61 39.66
N LEU A 11 -2.33 29.83 40.56
CA LEU A 11 -2.72 28.44 40.35
C LEU A 11 -4.10 28.27 39.68
N LEU A 12 -4.97 29.29 39.73
CA LEU A 12 -6.30 29.22 39.10
C LEU A 12 -6.30 29.57 37.60
N ILE A 13 -5.32 30.34 37.14
CA ILE A 13 -5.24 30.79 35.74
C ILE A 13 -4.87 29.65 34.75
N PRO A 14 -3.96 28.70 35.06
CA PRO A 14 -3.69 27.56 34.18
C PRO A 14 -4.80 26.50 34.21
N LEU A 15 -5.65 26.51 35.24
CA LEU A 15 -6.77 25.58 35.38
C LEU A 15 -7.98 26.02 34.52
N LEU A 16 -8.13 27.33 34.25
CA LEU A 16 -9.16 27.86 33.37
C LEU A 16 -8.82 27.75 31.87
N THR A 17 -7.56 27.52 31.48
CA THR A 17 -7.18 27.35 30.07
C THR A 17 -7.26 25.90 29.58
N MET A 18 -7.51 24.93 30.46
CA MET A 18 -7.69 23.51 30.08
C MET A 18 -9.12 23.16 29.62
N VAL A 19 -10.08 24.09 29.68
CA VAL A 19 -11.47 23.89 29.23
C VAL A 19 -11.75 24.38 27.80
N TRP A 20 -10.73 24.85 27.08
CA TRP A 20 -10.77 24.88 25.61
C TRP A 20 -10.29 23.53 25.07
N SER A 21 -11.01 22.47 25.44
CA SER A 21 -11.05 21.28 24.60
C SER A 21 -11.55 21.72 23.24
N CYS A 22 -10.88 21.26 22.17
CA CYS A 22 -11.46 21.28 20.84
C CYS A 22 -12.91 20.81 20.97
N LYS A 23 -13.86 21.59 20.46
CA LYS A 23 -15.19 21.07 20.23
C LYS A 23 -14.98 19.87 19.31
N GLU A 24 -15.14 18.66 19.82
CA GLU A 24 -15.43 17.52 18.96
C GLU A 24 -16.69 17.94 18.20
N GLU A 25 -16.57 18.07 16.88
CA GLU A 25 -17.75 18.17 16.03
C GLU A 25 -18.45 16.81 16.11
N ASP A 26 -19.22 16.61 17.17
CA ASP A 26 -20.08 15.45 17.44
C ASP A 26 -21.31 15.41 16.50
N GLY A 27 -21.13 15.90 15.28
CA GLY A 27 -22.11 15.82 14.21
C GLY A 27 -21.93 14.51 13.48
N LEU A 28 -22.98 13.66 13.48
CA LEU A 28 -23.15 12.69 12.40
C LEU A 28 -22.95 13.44 11.08
N THR A 29 -22.01 13.00 10.24
CA THR A 29 -21.73 13.60 8.92
C THR A 29 -22.94 13.56 8.00
N VAL A 30 -23.93 12.71 8.30
CA VAL A 30 -25.20 12.60 7.59
C VAL A 30 -26.37 12.63 8.59
N VAL A 31 -27.21 13.66 8.48
CA VAL A 31 -28.48 13.73 9.20
C VAL A 31 -29.50 12.84 8.47
N PRO A 32 -30.19 11.91 9.17
CA PRO A 32 -31.26 11.13 8.57
C PRO A 32 -32.35 12.04 8.02
N LYS A 33 -32.71 11.84 6.77
CA LYS A 33 -33.81 12.54 6.11
C LYS A 33 -34.90 11.56 5.73
N ASN A 34 -36.10 12.07 5.55
CA ASN A 34 -37.24 11.28 5.05
C ASN A 34 -37.21 11.15 3.51
N GLU A 35 -36.05 10.83 2.95
CA GLU A 35 -35.82 10.66 1.51
C GLU A 35 -34.77 9.55 1.27
N PHE A 36 -34.57 9.14 0.02
CA PHE A 36 -33.48 8.23 -0.32
C PHE A 36 -32.14 8.96 -0.16
N GLN A 37 -31.19 8.38 0.56
CA GLN A 37 -29.88 8.95 0.82
C GLN A 37 -28.76 7.92 0.61
N ASN A 38 -27.56 8.42 0.42
CA ASN A 38 -26.33 7.64 0.39
C ASN A 38 -25.17 8.38 1.05
N ASP A 39 -24.11 7.63 1.34
CA ASP A 39 -22.84 8.13 1.82
C ASP A 39 -21.72 7.18 1.36
N CYS A 40 -20.48 7.65 1.29
CA CYS A 40 -19.35 6.83 0.90
C CYS A 40 -18.07 7.20 1.65
N ILE A 41 -17.36 6.20 2.14
CA ILE A 41 -16.05 6.38 2.78
C ILE A 41 -14.97 5.56 2.07
N LYS A 42 -13.77 6.11 1.95
CA LYS A 42 -12.59 5.37 1.53
C LYS A 42 -12.04 4.59 2.72
N ARG A 43 -11.81 3.29 2.56
CA ARG A 43 -11.29 2.38 3.59
C ARG A 43 -9.79 2.13 3.46
N SER A 44 -9.26 2.09 2.23
CA SER A 44 -7.81 1.89 2.03
C SER A 44 -7.00 3.03 2.64
N LEU A 45 -5.86 2.69 3.25
CA LEU A 45 -4.85 3.63 3.73
C LEU A 45 -3.57 3.51 2.89
N GLY A 46 -2.71 4.52 2.95
CA GLY A 46 -1.45 4.54 2.23
C GLY A 46 -1.55 4.95 0.75
N PRO A 47 -0.41 4.96 0.03
CA PRO A 47 -0.34 5.36 -1.38
C PRO A 47 -1.11 4.40 -2.30
N ASN A 48 -1.78 4.94 -3.33
CA ASN A 48 -2.48 4.12 -4.31
C ASN A 48 -1.48 3.59 -5.35
N VAL A 49 -1.07 2.32 -5.25
CA VAL A 49 -0.09 1.69 -6.15
C VAL A 49 -0.78 0.78 -7.16
N VAL A 50 -0.33 0.81 -8.43
CA VAL A 50 -0.82 -0.11 -9.47
C VAL A 50 -0.83 -1.56 -8.97
N GLY A 51 -1.91 -2.28 -9.25
CA GLY A 51 -2.09 -3.67 -8.82
C GLY A 51 -2.68 -3.85 -7.42
N LEU A 52 -2.77 -2.79 -6.60
CA LEU A 52 -3.51 -2.78 -5.33
C LEU A 52 -4.95 -2.30 -5.51
N ASP A 53 -5.77 -2.52 -4.47
CA ASP A 53 -7.16 -2.09 -4.42
C ASP A 53 -7.31 -0.75 -3.69
N ILE A 54 -8.10 0.16 -4.27
CA ILE A 54 -8.73 1.25 -3.52
C ILE A 54 -10.10 0.75 -3.05
N GLU A 55 -10.24 0.55 -1.75
CA GLU A 55 -11.43 0.04 -1.11
C GLU A 55 -12.32 1.20 -0.62
N PHE A 56 -13.61 1.09 -0.88
CA PHE A 56 -14.64 1.99 -0.39
C PHE A 56 -15.76 1.22 0.29
N ALA A 57 -16.42 1.84 1.27
CA ALA A 57 -17.73 1.41 1.77
C ALA A 57 -18.78 2.41 1.35
N TYR A 58 -19.74 1.95 0.54
CA TYR A 58 -20.83 2.75 0.01
C TYR A 58 -22.13 2.39 0.72
N ALA A 59 -22.64 3.32 1.52
CA ALA A 59 -23.86 3.19 2.30
C ALA A 59 -25.05 3.83 1.58
N MET A 60 -26.20 3.19 1.66
CA MET A 60 -27.45 3.61 1.03
C MET A 60 -28.61 3.34 1.99
N ALA A 61 -29.57 4.26 2.10
CA ALA A 61 -30.74 4.09 2.94
C ALA A 61 -31.96 4.84 2.40
N ILE A 62 -33.11 4.17 2.35
CA ILE A 62 -34.41 4.73 1.97
C ILE A 62 -35.43 4.44 3.08
N PRO A 63 -36.31 5.39 3.45
CA PRO A 63 -37.43 5.11 4.35
C PRO A 63 -38.28 3.94 3.83
N LYS A 64 -38.64 3.01 4.73
CA LYS A 64 -39.38 1.79 4.37
C LYS A 64 -40.71 2.06 3.66
N SER A 65 -41.34 3.18 3.97
CA SER A 65 -42.58 3.67 3.35
C SER A 65 -42.40 4.12 1.90
N LEU A 66 -41.19 4.49 1.48
CA LEU A 66 -40.91 5.04 0.15
C LEU A 66 -40.45 3.98 -0.86
N GLY A 67 -39.91 2.85 -0.42
CA GLY A 67 -39.50 1.78 -1.33
C GLY A 67 -38.46 0.82 -0.77
N LYS A 68 -37.70 0.20 -1.68
CA LYS A 68 -36.55 -0.69 -1.45
C LYS A 68 -35.42 -0.30 -2.39
N ILE A 69 -34.18 -0.62 -2.04
CA ILE A 69 -33.02 -0.40 -2.92
C ILE A 69 -33.01 -1.51 -3.97
N VAL A 70 -32.82 -1.16 -5.25
CA VAL A 70 -32.86 -2.12 -6.38
C VAL A 70 -31.51 -2.30 -7.06
N SER A 71 -30.64 -1.29 -7.03
CA SER A 71 -29.29 -1.41 -7.59
C SER A 71 -28.33 -0.41 -6.96
N ALA A 72 -27.04 -0.74 -7.07
CA ALA A 72 -25.93 0.15 -6.79
C ALA A 72 -24.92 0.07 -7.94
N GLU A 73 -24.27 1.18 -8.26
CA GLU A 73 -23.22 1.25 -9.27
C GLU A 73 -22.11 2.22 -8.90
N VAL A 74 -20.94 2.01 -9.49
CA VAL A 74 -19.78 2.88 -9.38
C VAL A 74 -19.22 3.13 -10.77
N VAL A 75 -19.04 4.39 -11.13
CA VAL A 75 -18.35 4.80 -12.35
C VAL A 75 -17.01 5.41 -11.97
N ALA A 76 -15.92 4.80 -12.44
CA ALA A 76 -14.57 5.31 -12.25
C ALA A 76 -14.13 6.16 -13.45
N SER A 77 -13.41 7.27 -13.21
CA SER A 77 -12.87 8.12 -14.28
C SER A 77 -11.83 7.41 -15.16
N VAL A 78 -11.22 6.34 -14.64
CA VAL A 78 -10.37 5.40 -15.37
C VAL A 78 -10.88 4.00 -15.09
N ALA A 79 -11.19 3.23 -16.13
CA ALA A 79 -11.67 1.86 -15.98
C ALA A 79 -10.68 1.02 -15.16
N GLY A 80 -11.19 0.35 -14.11
CA GLY A 80 -10.36 -0.50 -13.25
C GLY A 80 -9.90 -1.77 -13.97
N ALA A 81 -8.88 -2.44 -13.42
CA ALA A 81 -8.45 -3.73 -13.96
C ALA A 81 -9.50 -4.84 -13.72
N GLU A 82 -9.33 -6.00 -14.36
CA GLU A 82 -10.28 -7.12 -14.35
C GLU A 82 -10.77 -7.54 -12.95
N ALA A 83 -9.91 -7.48 -11.93
CA ALA A 83 -10.27 -7.82 -10.55
C ALA A 83 -11.14 -6.76 -9.83
N THR A 84 -11.59 -5.71 -10.52
CA THR A 84 -12.44 -4.66 -9.95
C THR A 84 -13.87 -5.16 -9.77
N TYR A 85 -14.44 -4.99 -8.58
CA TYR A 85 -15.79 -5.47 -8.28
C TYR A 85 -16.46 -4.67 -7.15
N LEU A 86 -17.80 -4.68 -7.17
CA LEU A 86 -18.66 -4.25 -6.08
C LEU A 86 -19.22 -5.50 -5.40
N GLU A 87 -19.10 -5.60 -4.08
CA GLU A 87 -19.64 -6.73 -3.35
C GLU A 87 -21.16 -6.80 -3.44
N ASN A 88 -21.68 -8.02 -3.53
CA ASN A 88 -23.12 -8.29 -3.50
C ASN A 88 -23.64 -8.62 -2.09
N LYS A 89 -22.80 -8.36 -1.08
CA LYS A 89 -23.13 -8.48 0.34
C LYS A 89 -23.23 -7.08 0.95
N SER A 90 -24.31 -6.85 1.68
CA SER A 90 -24.40 -5.73 2.60
C SER A 90 -23.76 -6.10 3.94
N TYR A 91 -22.88 -5.23 4.45
CA TYR A 91 -22.24 -5.41 5.74
C TYR A 91 -22.95 -4.59 6.82
N TYR A 92 -23.63 -5.29 7.72
CA TYR A 92 -24.18 -4.72 8.94
C TYR A 92 -23.18 -4.86 10.09
N THR A 93 -23.38 -4.10 11.17
CA THR A 93 -22.51 -4.17 12.35
C THR A 93 -23.30 -4.75 13.53
N ASN A 94 -22.77 -5.78 14.18
CA ASN A 94 -23.39 -6.34 15.39
C ASN A 94 -23.08 -5.52 16.65
N GLY A 95 -23.65 -5.88 17.80
CA GLY A 95 -23.43 -5.18 19.07
C GLY A 95 -21.97 -5.18 19.57
N SER A 96 -21.09 -5.98 18.97
CA SER A 96 -19.66 -6.04 19.28
C SER A 96 -18.79 -5.31 18.24
N GLY A 97 -19.39 -4.59 17.29
CA GLY A 97 -18.65 -3.87 16.25
C GLY A 97 -18.15 -4.75 15.10
N GLN A 98 -18.57 -6.02 15.03
CA GLN A 98 -18.14 -6.94 13.98
C GLN A 98 -19.06 -6.88 12.78
N ASP A 99 -18.47 -7.03 11.60
CA ASP A 99 -19.18 -7.09 10.33
C ASP A 99 -20.00 -8.38 10.18
N ILE A 100 -21.27 -8.23 9.79
CA ILE A 100 -22.16 -9.31 9.36
C ILE A 100 -22.51 -9.08 7.88
N GLY A 101 -21.89 -9.86 7.00
CA GLY A 101 -22.16 -9.81 5.56
C GLY A 101 -23.40 -10.62 5.18
N ILE A 102 -24.42 -9.96 4.63
CA ILE A 102 -25.65 -10.57 4.14
C ILE A 102 -25.75 -10.39 2.63
N THR A 103 -25.89 -11.48 1.87
CA THR A 103 -26.05 -11.41 0.41
C THR A 103 -27.38 -10.73 0.05
N ILE A 104 -27.30 -9.65 -0.73
CA ILE A 104 -28.47 -8.85 -1.14
C ILE A 104 -28.72 -8.86 -2.65
N GLY A 105 -27.83 -9.44 -3.45
CA GLY A 105 -27.91 -9.40 -4.90
C GLY A 105 -27.01 -10.40 -5.62
N ASN A 106 -27.00 -10.31 -6.94
CA ASN A 106 -26.08 -11.08 -7.80
C ASN A 106 -24.66 -10.50 -7.72
N LYS A 107 -23.66 -11.30 -8.11
CA LYS A 107 -22.29 -10.79 -8.29
C LYS A 107 -22.30 -9.59 -9.23
N SER A 108 -21.40 -8.64 -8.99
CA SER A 108 -21.33 -7.43 -9.80
C SER A 108 -20.93 -7.72 -11.25
N VAL A 109 -21.39 -6.85 -12.13
CA VAL A 109 -20.94 -6.76 -13.51
C VAL A 109 -20.03 -5.54 -13.62
N ASN A 110 -18.81 -5.75 -14.10
CA ASN A 110 -17.83 -4.69 -14.36
C ASN A 110 -17.59 -4.58 -15.87
N ALA A 111 -18.01 -3.48 -16.49
CA ALA A 111 -17.87 -3.24 -17.92
C ALA A 111 -17.67 -1.74 -18.19
N ASP A 112 -16.75 -1.39 -19.07
CA ASP A 112 -16.53 -0.02 -19.56
C ASP A 112 -16.36 1.04 -18.46
N GLY A 113 -15.68 0.69 -17.36
CA GLY A 113 -15.44 1.58 -16.22
C GLY A 113 -16.64 1.77 -15.28
N LYS A 114 -17.73 1.02 -15.52
CA LYS A 114 -18.90 0.94 -14.66
C LYS A 114 -19.00 -0.43 -13.99
N THR A 115 -19.07 -0.44 -12.67
CA THR A 115 -19.30 -1.64 -11.87
C THR A 115 -20.69 -1.56 -11.23
N SER A 116 -21.52 -2.59 -11.37
CA SER A 116 -22.92 -2.56 -10.89
C SER A 116 -23.35 -3.84 -10.20
N VAL A 117 -24.25 -3.71 -9.22
CA VAL A 117 -24.93 -4.82 -8.53
C VAL A 117 -26.44 -4.60 -8.61
N THR A 118 -27.17 -5.65 -9.01
CA THR A 118 -28.63 -5.70 -8.94
C THR A 118 -29.05 -6.46 -7.68
N PHE A 119 -29.94 -5.85 -6.90
CA PHE A 119 -30.42 -6.42 -5.65
C PHE A 119 -31.53 -7.44 -5.96
N THR A 120 -31.45 -8.60 -5.32
CA THR A 120 -32.44 -9.69 -5.41
C THR A 120 -33.17 -9.90 -4.09
N THR A 121 -32.72 -9.22 -3.03
CA THR A 121 -33.32 -9.26 -1.70
C THR A 121 -33.82 -7.86 -1.35
N ASP A 122 -35.09 -7.77 -0.93
CA ASP A 122 -35.67 -6.52 -0.47
C ASP A 122 -34.92 -5.98 0.76
N THR A 123 -34.38 -4.78 0.63
CA THR A 123 -33.77 -4.06 1.75
C THR A 123 -34.00 -2.56 1.60
N THR A 124 -34.02 -1.88 2.75
CA THR A 124 -34.16 -0.41 2.85
C THR A 124 -32.86 0.26 3.23
N ALA A 125 -31.85 -0.51 3.63
CA ALA A 125 -30.52 0.02 3.96
C ALA A 125 -29.45 -1.03 3.68
N ALA A 126 -28.36 -0.62 3.04
CA ALA A 126 -27.25 -1.49 2.72
C ALA A 126 -25.92 -0.73 2.71
N THR A 127 -24.84 -1.43 3.07
CA THR A 127 -23.47 -0.95 2.90
C THR A 127 -22.68 -1.96 2.10
N LEU A 128 -22.36 -1.63 0.85
CA LEU A 128 -21.57 -2.48 -0.04
C LEU A 128 -20.11 -2.03 -0.03
N ARG A 129 -19.19 -2.97 -0.23
CA ARG A 129 -17.76 -2.64 -0.42
C ARG A 129 -17.40 -2.68 -1.88
N TYR A 130 -16.73 -1.63 -2.34
CA TYR A 130 -16.20 -1.54 -3.69
C TYR A 130 -14.69 -1.67 -3.65
N PHE A 131 -14.15 -2.57 -4.47
CA PHE A 131 -12.73 -2.81 -4.62
C PHE A 131 -12.32 -2.41 -6.04
N TYR A 132 -11.70 -1.23 -6.17
CA TYR A 132 -11.14 -0.76 -7.42
C TYR A 132 -9.71 -1.26 -7.59
N ARG A 133 -9.47 -2.21 -8.50
CA ARG A 133 -8.12 -2.68 -8.82
C ARG A 133 -7.44 -1.66 -9.72
N ILE A 134 -6.41 -1.00 -9.19
CA ILE A 134 -5.70 0.07 -9.91
C ILE A 134 -4.99 -0.50 -11.15
N PRO A 135 -5.36 -0.08 -12.37
CA PRO A 135 -4.76 -0.57 -13.61
C PRO A 135 -3.44 0.16 -13.90
N ALA A 136 -2.59 -0.45 -14.73
CA ALA A 136 -1.35 0.17 -15.19
C ALA A 136 -1.57 1.52 -15.90
N SER A 137 -2.70 1.66 -16.62
CA SER A 137 -3.08 2.90 -17.32
C SER A 137 -3.38 4.08 -16.40
N ALA A 138 -3.56 3.84 -15.09
CA ALA A 138 -3.82 4.88 -14.10
C ALA A 138 -2.56 5.41 -13.41
N LYS A 139 -1.39 4.81 -13.66
CA LYS A 139 -0.12 5.18 -13.02
C LYS A 139 0.17 6.68 -13.18
N GLY A 140 0.45 7.36 -12.06
CA GLY A 140 0.73 8.80 -12.03
C GLY A 140 -0.47 9.72 -12.32
N LYS A 141 -1.68 9.19 -12.49
CA LYS A 141 -2.90 9.97 -12.73
C LYS A 141 -3.70 10.16 -11.45
N GLU A 142 -4.71 11.01 -11.54
CA GLU A 142 -5.77 11.10 -10.55
C GLU A 142 -7.00 10.31 -11.00
N ILE A 143 -7.65 9.63 -10.06
CA ILE A 143 -8.87 8.88 -10.31
C ILE A 143 -9.98 9.41 -9.41
N SER A 144 -11.17 9.59 -9.98
CA SER A 144 -12.39 9.93 -9.26
C SER A 144 -13.44 8.86 -9.47
N PHE A 145 -14.39 8.79 -8.55
CA PHE A 145 -15.45 7.79 -8.53
C PHE A 145 -16.80 8.46 -8.30
N VAL A 146 -17.81 8.01 -9.04
CA VAL A 146 -19.21 8.38 -8.81
C VAL A 146 -19.95 7.13 -8.39
N PHE A 147 -20.33 7.09 -7.12
CA PHE A 147 -21.19 6.04 -6.57
C PHE A 147 -22.64 6.46 -6.75
N SER A 148 -23.51 5.55 -7.17
CA SER A 148 -24.94 5.83 -7.23
C SER A 148 -25.77 4.61 -6.91
N ALA A 149 -27.04 4.85 -6.55
CA ALA A 149 -27.99 3.81 -6.24
C ALA A 149 -29.38 4.20 -6.73
N THR A 150 -30.17 3.19 -7.06
CA THR A 150 -31.57 3.35 -7.51
C THR A 150 -32.49 2.61 -6.55
N ALA A 151 -33.64 3.23 -6.25
CA ALA A 151 -34.70 2.64 -5.46
C ALA A 151 -35.91 2.22 -6.31
N SER A 152 -36.77 1.37 -5.75
CA SER A 152 -37.95 0.79 -6.41
C SER A 152 -39.03 1.81 -6.80
N ASN A 153 -38.99 3.01 -6.23
CA ASN A 153 -39.85 4.13 -6.59
C ASN A 153 -39.26 5.02 -7.70
N GLY A 154 -38.13 4.61 -8.30
CA GLY A 154 -37.45 5.32 -9.38
C GLY A 154 -36.51 6.42 -8.92
N THR A 155 -36.40 6.73 -7.62
CA THR A 155 -35.45 7.74 -7.15
C THR A 155 -34.01 7.22 -7.21
N THR A 156 -33.08 8.13 -7.50
CA THR A 156 -31.66 7.87 -7.57
C THR A 156 -30.89 8.81 -6.67
N VAL A 157 -29.79 8.33 -6.10
CA VAL A 157 -28.84 9.14 -5.32
C VAL A 157 -27.43 8.94 -5.85
N SER A 158 -26.55 9.93 -5.68
CA SER A 158 -25.17 9.88 -6.14
C SER A 158 -24.20 10.50 -5.13
N TYR A 159 -22.98 9.96 -5.03
CA TYR A 159 -21.92 10.44 -4.14
C TYR A 159 -20.58 10.41 -4.87
N ASN A 160 -19.86 11.54 -4.87
CA ASN A 160 -18.57 11.67 -5.53
C ASN A 160 -17.43 11.43 -4.55
N MET A 161 -16.42 10.66 -4.97
CA MET A 161 -15.21 10.38 -4.19
C MET A 161 -13.96 10.69 -5.01
N GLY A 162 -12.98 11.31 -4.37
CA GLY A 162 -11.72 11.73 -4.99
C GLY A 162 -11.73 13.19 -5.45
N PRO A 163 -10.75 13.60 -6.28
CA PRO A 163 -9.74 12.73 -6.90
C PRO A 163 -8.76 12.09 -5.92
N TYR A 164 -8.24 10.92 -6.27
CA TYR A 164 -7.16 10.23 -5.57
C TYR A 164 -5.96 10.06 -6.49
N LYS A 165 -4.79 10.55 -6.05
CA LYS A 165 -3.53 10.40 -6.78
C LYS A 165 -3.06 8.95 -6.77
N VAL A 166 -2.72 8.43 -7.93
CA VAL A 166 -2.04 7.14 -8.11
C VAL A 166 -0.55 7.37 -8.14
N ALA A 167 0.17 6.60 -7.34
CA ALA A 167 1.61 6.66 -7.23
C ALA A 167 2.29 6.27 -8.55
N THR A 168 3.49 6.79 -8.74
CA THR A 168 4.36 6.45 -9.88
C THR A 168 5.36 5.36 -9.54
N MET A 169 5.49 5.00 -8.26
CA MET A 169 6.23 3.80 -7.88
C MET A 169 5.57 2.50 -8.38
N ASP A 170 6.40 1.51 -8.64
CA ASP A 170 6.05 0.12 -8.90
C ASP A 170 6.28 -0.73 -7.66
N MET A 171 5.62 -1.88 -7.59
CA MET A 171 5.79 -2.83 -6.49
C MET A 171 5.73 -4.26 -6.97
N VAL A 172 6.62 -5.09 -6.41
CA VAL A 172 6.59 -6.56 -6.54
C VAL A 172 6.78 -7.17 -5.16
N LEU A 173 6.02 -8.22 -4.88
CA LEU A 173 6.03 -8.90 -3.59
C LEU A 173 6.67 -10.27 -3.73
N ASP A 174 7.25 -10.73 -2.62
CA ASP A 174 7.59 -12.13 -2.39
C ASP A 174 8.54 -12.76 -3.42
N LEU A 175 9.52 -11.99 -3.91
CA LEU A 175 10.57 -12.49 -4.78
C LEU A 175 11.50 -13.45 -4.00
N PRO A 176 11.69 -14.69 -4.48
CA PRO A 176 12.63 -15.61 -3.87
C PRO A 176 14.06 -15.27 -4.33
N VAL A 177 14.98 -15.16 -3.37
CA VAL A 177 16.42 -15.07 -3.63
C VAL A 177 17.14 -16.24 -2.98
N LYS A 178 18.14 -16.78 -3.67
CA LYS A 178 18.94 -17.92 -3.22
C LYS A 178 20.35 -17.82 -3.74
N ASP A 179 21.30 -17.99 -2.83
CA ASP A 179 22.72 -17.96 -3.14
C ASP A 179 23.03 -18.91 -4.30
N SER A 180 23.91 -18.49 -5.21
CA SER A 180 24.35 -19.16 -6.46
C SER A 180 23.29 -19.43 -7.55
N SER A 181 22.00 -19.51 -7.24
CA SER A 181 20.97 -20.03 -8.16
C SER A 181 19.88 -19.03 -8.53
N ALA A 182 19.52 -18.13 -7.61
CA ALA A 182 18.59 -17.02 -7.82
C ALA A 182 19.16 -15.79 -7.10
N ALA A 183 20.31 -15.33 -7.60
CA ALA A 183 21.19 -14.43 -6.86
C ALA A 183 21.27 -13.03 -7.49
N TYR A 184 20.92 -12.85 -8.76
CA TYR A 184 21.18 -11.61 -9.47
C TYR A 184 19.90 -10.80 -9.59
N ILE A 185 19.86 -9.61 -9.00
CA ILE A 185 18.65 -8.80 -8.92
C ILE A 185 18.78 -7.63 -9.88
N SER A 186 17.76 -7.44 -10.71
CA SER A 186 17.59 -6.25 -11.53
C SER A 186 16.52 -5.36 -10.92
N ILE A 187 16.85 -4.09 -10.68
CA ILE A 187 15.86 -3.09 -10.25
C ILE A 187 15.01 -2.65 -11.44
N GLU A 188 15.60 -2.57 -12.64
CA GLU A 188 14.87 -2.22 -13.87
C GLU A 188 13.76 -3.24 -14.21
N ASP A 189 14.07 -4.53 -14.10
CA ASP A 189 13.08 -5.57 -14.40
C ASP A 189 12.27 -5.99 -13.15
N MET A 190 12.63 -5.47 -11.97
CA MET A 190 12.08 -5.87 -10.66
C MET A 190 12.03 -7.40 -10.48
N ALA A 191 13.12 -8.06 -10.87
CA ALA A 191 13.19 -9.50 -11.01
C ALA A 191 14.49 -10.09 -10.45
N VAL A 192 14.45 -11.39 -10.17
CA VAL A 192 15.60 -12.19 -9.72
C VAL A 192 15.97 -13.18 -10.81
N TYR A 193 17.26 -13.22 -11.14
CA TYR A 193 17.84 -14.06 -12.17
C TYR A 193 18.81 -15.08 -11.61
N GLY A 194 18.90 -16.23 -12.29
CA GLY A 194 20.01 -17.16 -12.16
C GLY A 194 21.25 -16.71 -12.97
N PRO A 195 22.40 -17.39 -12.81
CA PRO A 195 23.65 -16.99 -13.46
C PRO A 195 23.59 -16.85 -14.99
N ALA A 196 22.92 -17.80 -15.66
CA ALA A 196 22.82 -17.78 -17.12
C ALA A 196 21.99 -16.58 -17.63
N GLN A 197 20.87 -16.29 -16.96
CA GLN A 197 20.02 -15.14 -17.28
C GLN A 197 20.71 -13.81 -16.93
N ALA A 198 21.51 -13.79 -15.86
CA ALA A 198 22.29 -12.63 -15.49
C ALA A 198 23.35 -12.30 -16.56
N ALA A 199 23.98 -13.31 -17.17
CA ALA A 199 24.92 -13.11 -18.27
C ALA A 199 24.26 -12.44 -19.49
N THR A 200 23.02 -12.82 -19.82
CA THR A 200 22.28 -12.20 -20.94
C THR A 200 21.67 -10.84 -20.61
N ASN A 201 21.58 -10.48 -19.32
CA ASN A 201 21.02 -9.22 -18.83
C ASN A 201 22.05 -8.42 -18.02
N ALA A 202 23.34 -8.57 -18.33
CA ALA A 202 24.43 -8.12 -17.47
C ALA A 202 24.37 -6.62 -17.14
N SER A 203 23.94 -5.80 -18.11
CA SER A 203 23.78 -4.35 -17.97
C SER A 203 22.62 -3.92 -17.08
N LYS A 204 21.82 -4.86 -16.56
CA LYS A 204 20.66 -4.60 -15.70
C LYS A 204 20.81 -5.16 -14.28
N ILE A 205 21.90 -5.88 -14.00
CA ILE A 205 22.11 -6.51 -12.69
C ILE A 205 22.70 -5.50 -11.72
N ASP A 206 21.89 -5.03 -10.78
CA ASP A 206 22.29 -4.00 -9.82
C ASP A 206 22.79 -4.60 -8.51
N LEU A 207 22.32 -5.79 -8.14
CA LEU A 207 22.69 -6.45 -6.89
C LEU A 207 22.93 -7.95 -7.07
N VAL A 208 23.79 -8.48 -6.22
CA VAL A 208 24.03 -9.91 -6.02
C VAL A 208 23.64 -10.26 -4.59
N TYR A 209 22.72 -11.19 -4.45
CA TYR A 209 22.37 -11.84 -3.21
C TYR A 209 23.34 -12.98 -2.91
N LEU A 210 23.82 -13.04 -1.68
CA LEU A 210 24.68 -14.13 -1.21
C LEU A 210 24.49 -14.39 0.29
N TYR A 211 24.85 -15.59 0.73
CA TYR A 211 24.96 -15.92 2.14
C TYR A 211 26.38 -16.39 2.47
N ARG A 212 26.98 -15.81 3.51
CA ARG A 212 28.30 -16.25 3.99
C ARG A 212 28.28 -16.46 5.49
N SER A 213 28.78 -17.62 5.91
CA SER A 213 29.15 -17.91 7.28
C SER A 213 30.68 -17.93 7.34
N ILE A 214 31.25 -16.85 7.88
CA ILE A 214 32.71 -16.64 7.93
C ILE A 214 33.09 -16.63 9.41
N PRO A 215 34.07 -17.46 9.84
CA PRO A 215 34.53 -17.44 11.22
C PRO A 215 34.90 -16.02 11.67
N ASN A 216 34.38 -15.61 12.84
CA ASN A 216 34.63 -14.30 13.46
C ASN A 216 34.13 -13.07 12.67
N VAL A 217 33.38 -13.25 11.59
CA VAL A 217 32.80 -12.15 10.80
C VAL A 217 31.30 -12.31 10.69
N VAL A 218 30.56 -11.29 11.10
CA VAL A 218 29.10 -11.27 11.01
C VAL A 218 28.67 -10.85 9.60
N PHE A 219 28.79 -11.76 8.64
CA PHE A 219 28.36 -11.53 7.24
C PHE A 219 26.89 -11.93 7.03
N GLY A 220 26.50 -13.19 7.22
CA GLY A 220 25.10 -13.62 7.08
C GLY A 220 24.56 -13.46 5.66
N HIS A 221 23.33 -12.93 5.52
CA HIS A 221 22.74 -12.60 4.23
C HIS A 221 23.19 -11.21 3.74
N GLY A 222 23.47 -11.07 2.45
CA GLY A 222 23.87 -9.80 1.86
C GLY A 222 23.21 -9.50 0.53
N LEU A 223 23.09 -8.21 0.24
CA LEU A 223 22.78 -7.63 -1.06
C LEU A 223 23.93 -6.69 -1.42
N VAL A 224 24.64 -6.99 -2.49
CA VAL A 224 25.93 -6.36 -2.79
C VAL A 224 25.97 -5.95 -4.25
N ALA A 225 26.39 -4.73 -4.55
CA ALA A 225 26.59 -4.29 -5.93
C ALA A 225 27.69 -5.13 -6.61
N PRO A 226 27.53 -5.53 -7.88
CA PRO A 226 28.56 -6.29 -8.60
C PRO A 226 29.97 -5.69 -8.58
N SER A 227 30.11 -4.35 -8.56
CA SER A 227 31.40 -3.68 -8.47
C SER A 227 32.14 -3.92 -7.14
N SER A 228 31.40 -4.25 -6.07
CA SER A 228 31.91 -4.39 -4.70
C SER A 228 32.51 -5.78 -4.43
N THR A 229 33.55 -6.12 -5.20
CA THR A 229 34.15 -7.47 -5.21
C THR A 229 34.65 -7.95 -3.85
N THR A 230 35.09 -7.03 -2.98
CA THR A 230 35.48 -7.32 -1.59
C THR A 230 34.37 -8.00 -0.78
N TYR A 231 33.11 -7.64 -1.04
CA TYR A 231 31.94 -8.19 -0.35
C TYR A 231 31.27 -9.33 -1.13
N LEU A 232 31.94 -9.84 -2.16
CA LEU A 232 31.51 -11.00 -2.96
C LEU A 232 32.48 -12.18 -2.84
N PRO A 233 32.90 -12.60 -1.63
CA PRO A 233 33.91 -13.64 -1.48
C PRO A 233 33.41 -14.95 -2.11
N ASN A 234 34.27 -15.60 -2.89
CA ASN A 234 33.99 -16.87 -3.57
C ASN A 234 32.81 -16.79 -4.56
N ILE A 235 32.54 -15.61 -5.13
CA ILE A 235 31.63 -15.46 -6.28
C ILE A 235 32.46 -15.16 -7.52
N THR A 236 32.23 -15.91 -8.60
CA THR A 236 32.65 -15.53 -9.94
C THR A 236 31.46 -14.91 -10.65
N LEU A 237 31.55 -13.62 -10.96
CA LEU A 237 30.48 -12.90 -11.63
C LEU A 237 30.39 -13.31 -13.12
N PRO A 238 29.17 -13.39 -13.69
CA PRO A 238 29.01 -13.52 -15.13
C PRO A 238 29.66 -12.36 -15.88
N ALA A 239 30.11 -12.61 -17.11
CA ALA A 239 30.75 -11.58 -17.93
C ALA A 239 29.84 -10.34 -18.07
N GLY A 240 30.42 -9.15 -17.87
CA GLY A 240 29.72 -7.87 -17.97
C GLY A 240 28.89 -7.46 -16.75
N VAL A 241 28.70 -8.33 -15.75
CA VAL A 241 27.99 -8.00 -14.50
C VAL A 241 28.94 -7.22 -13.59
N ASN A 242 28.89 -5.89 -13.67
CA ASN A 242 29.86 -5.01 -13.00
C ASN A 242 29.28 -3.66 -12.51
N ARG A 243 27.95 -3.53 -12.46
CA ARG A 243 27.29 -2.27 -12.06
C ARG A 243 27.64 -1.86 -10.64
N SER A 244 27.77 -0.56 -10.44
CA SER A 244 28.08 0.07 -9.16
C SER A 244 26.85 0.77 -8.59
N ALA A 245 25.89 -0.03 -8.12
CA ALA A 245 24.72 0.49 -7.43
C ALA A 245 25.09 1.04 -6.04
N LYS A 246 24.37 2.07 -5.59
CA LYS A 246 24.42 2.54 -4.21
C LYS A 246 23.46 1.70 -3.39
N VAL A 247 23.87 1.27 -2.21
CA VAL A 247 23.18 0.28 -1.36
C VAL A 247 23.25 0.75 0.10
N ASN A 248 22.14 1.22 0.64
CA ASN A 248 22.08 1.71 2.03
C ASN A 248 21.19 0.82 2.89
N LYS A 249 21.78 0.08 3.83
CA LYS A 249 21.05 -0.75 4.77
C LYS A 249 20.33 0.11 5.81
N VAL A 250 19.06 -0.21 6.05
CA VAL A 250 18.24 0.38 7.12
C VAL A 250 17.62 -0.70 8.00
N TRP A 251 17.25 -0.32 9.21
CA TRP A 251 16.60 -1.21 10.18
C TRP A 251 15.25 -0.65 10.60
N ALA A 252 14.28 -1.54 10.84
CA ALA A 252 12.94 -1.20 11.33
C ALA A 252 12.10 -0.25 10.44
N LEU A 253 12.49 -0.06 9.17
CA LEU A 253 11.69 0.64 8.17
C LEU A 253 10.64 -0.31 7.58
N ARG A 254 9.56 -0.58 8.31
CA ARG A 254 8.58 -1.60 7.91
C ARG A 254 7.49 -0.99 7.03
N ASP A 255 7.70 -0.97 5.71
CA ASP A 255 6.67 -0.56 4.76
C ASP A 255 5.48 -1.53 4.80
N LEU A 256 4.26 -1.04 5.02
CA LEU A 256 3.09 -1.88 5.26
C LEU A 256 2.69 -2.69 4.03
N HIS A 257 2.84 -2.14 2.81
CA HIS A 257 2.54 -2.89 1.59
C HIS A 257 3.50 -4.06 1.38
N LEU A 258 4.79 -3.83 1.62
CA LEU A 258 5.84 -4.83 1.44
C LEU A 258 5.90 -5.85 2.58
N ALA A 259 5.74 -5.39 3.82
CA ALA A 259 5.89 -6.20 5.02
C ALA A 259 4.61 -6.96 5.38
N ARG A 260 3.44 -6.36 5.14
CA ARG A 260 2.12 -6.88 5.56
C ARG A 260 2.07 -7.28 7.04
N LEU A 261 2.79 -6.54 7.87
CA LEU A 261 2.75 -6.65 9.33
C LEU A 261 1.59 -5.85 9.91
N GLN A 262 1.24 -6.10 11.18
CA GLN A 262 0.17 -5.37 11.85
C GLN A 262 0.44 -3.86 11.96
N TYR A 263 1.71 -3.48 12.14
CA TYR A 263 2.15 -2.10 12.26
C TYR A 263 3.26 -1.82 11.24
N GLY A 264 3.22 -0.63 10.66
CA GLY A 264 4.19 -0.21 9.66
C GLY A 264 3.95 1.23 9.26
N ILE A 265 4.80 1.70 8.35
CA ILE A 265 4.66 2.99 7.68
C ILE A 265 4.45 2.76 6.18
N TYR A 266 4.25 3.82 5.41
CA TYR A 266 4.23 3.71 3.95
C TYR A 266 5.37 4.52 3.39
N ILE A 267 6.16 3.88 2.53
CA ILE A 267 7.08 4.54 1.62
C ILE A 267 6.27 4.99 0.40
N ASP A 268 6.39 6.27 0.04
CA ASP A 268 5.73 6.87 -1.10
C ASP A 268 6.70 7.50 -2.12
N ASP A 269 6.15 8.12 -3.16
CA ASP A 269 6.93 8.74 -4.23
C ASP A 269 7.86 9.86 -3.70
N LEU A 270 7.43 10.63 -2.69
CA LEU A 270 8.20 11.74 -2.14
C LEU A 270 9.42 11.23 -1.37
N ASP A 271 9.27 10.13 -0.63
CA ASP A 271 10.39 9.49 0.06
C ASP A 271 11.51 9.11 -0.92
N PHE A 272 11.15 8.56 -2.09
CA PHE A 272 12.14 8.26 -3.14
C PHE A 272 12.79 9.51 -3.72
N GLN A 273 12.03 10.58 -3.94
CA GLN A 273 12.53 11.83 -4.50
C GLN A 273 13.50 12.55 -3.55
N THR A 274 13.22 12.50 -2.25
CA THR A 274 13.94 13.28 -1.23
C THR A 274 15.02 12.50 -0.50
N LEU A 275 15.12 11.19 -0.74
CA LEU A 275 16.17 10.34 -0.19
C LEU A 275 17.58 10.87 -0.55
N ASP A 276 18.38 11.16 0.47
CA ASP A 276 19.83 11.36 0.29
C ASP A 276 20.55 10.02 0.42
N ILE A 277 21.05 9.52 -0.72
CA ILE A 277 21.78 8.26 -0.83
C ILE A 277 23.22 8.46 -1.31
N ASN A 278 23.70 9.70 -1.40
CA ASN A 278 24.97 10.02 -2.06
C ASN A 278 26.20 9.39 -1.40
N THR A 279 26.15 9.18 -0.09
CA THR A 279 27.23 8.58 0.71
C THR A 279 26.99 7.10 1.01
N ALA A 280 25.98 6.49 0.40
CA ALA A 280 25.67 5.09 0.64
C ALA A 280 26.83 4.18 0.20
N PRO A 281 27.09 3.10 0.95
CA PRO A 281 28.02 2.07 0.50
C PRO A 281 27.47 1.34 -0.72
N ASP A 282 28.19 0.36 -1.22
CA ASP A 282 27.80 -0.50 -2.35
C ASP A 282 27.47 -1.92 -1.88
N TYR A 283 27.24 -2.11 -0.58
CA TYR A 283 26.90 -3.39 0.03
C TYR A 283 25.99 -3.22 1.26
N ALA A 284 25.16 -4.25 1.50
CA ALA A 284 24.42 -4.44 2.73
C ALA A 284 24.60 -5.89 3.18
N ILE A 285 25.28 -6.11 4.31
CA ILE A 285 25.48 -7.44 4.91
C ILE A 285 24.75 -7.56 6.25
N ASN A 286 24.72 -8.77 6.79
CA ASN A 286 24.02 -9.16 8.01
C ASN A 286 22.55 -8.76 7.96
N LEU A 287 21.93 -9.00 6.79
CA LEU A 287 20.51 -8.82 6.59
C LEU A 287 19.76 -9.92 7.35
N LYS A 288 18.69 -9.52 8.01
CA LYS A 288 17.76 -10.38 8.75
C LYS A 288 16.35 -10.09 8.26
N ALA A 289 15.39 -10.91 8.65
CA ALA A 289 13.98 -10.56 8.49
C ALA A 289 13.74 -9.14 9.05
N GLU A 290 12.93 -8.37 8.33
CA GLU A 290 12.60 -6.96 8.59
C GLU A 290 13.74 -5.95 8.39
N SER A 291 14.90 -6.37 7.87
CA SER A 291 15.87 -5.43 7.33
C SER A 291 15.32 -4.74 6.08
N GLY A 292 15.77 -3.52 5.85
CA GLY A 292 15.50 -2.79 4.62
C GLY A 292 16.79 -2.40 3.91
N VAL A 293 16.71 -2.21 2.60
CA VAL A 293 17.82 -1.72 1.80
C VAL A 293 17.30 -0.71 0.79
N TRP A 294 17.79 0.54 0.88
CA TRP A 294 17.63 1.51 -0.18
C TRP A 294 18.68 1.27 -1.26
N VAL A 295 18.27 1.41 -2.51
CA VAL A 295 19.12 1.17 -3.68
C VAL A 295 18.95 2.32 -4.65
N GLU A 296 20.04 2.79 -5.24
CA GLU A 296 20.02 3.62 -6.44
C GLU A 296 20.86 2.92 -7.52
N THR A 297 20.28 2.76 -8.71
CA THR A 297 20.94 2.07 -9.80
C THR A 297 22.16 2.85 -10.29
N ALA A 298 23.14 2.14 -10.88
CA ALA A 298 24.41 2.75 -11.28
C ALA A 298 24.27 3.91 -12.30
N ASP A 299 23.20 3.87 -13.11
CA ASP A 299 22.83 4.90 -14.09
C ASP A 299 21.94 6.02 -13.51
N GLY A 300 21.59 5.95 -12.22
CA GLY A 300 20.69 6.90 -11.57
C GLY A 300 19.25 6.88 -12.09
N LYS A 301 18.86 5.87 -12.88
CA LYS A 301 17.52 5.79 -13.49
C LYS A 301 16.43 5.39 -12.48
N TYR A 302 16.79 4.57 -11.50
CA TYR A 302 15.84 4.06 -10.51
C TYR A 302 16.36 4.19 -9.10
N ARG A 303 15.43 4.46 -8.17
CA ARG A 303 15.59 4.17 -6.76
C ARG A 303 14.66 3.05 -6.35
N ALA A 304 15.10 2.20 -5.44
CA ALA A 304 14.29 1.12 -4.91
C ALA A 304 14.45 0.98 -3.41
N TYR A 305 13.40 0.47 -2.78
CA TYR A 305 13.42 -0.01 -1.42
C TYR A 305 13.13 -1.50 -1.43
N ILE A 306 14.08 -2.27 -0.91
CA ILE A 306 14.00 -3.72 -0.79
C ILE A 306 13.74 -4.06 0.68
N TYR A 307 12.62 -4.70 0.94
CA TYR A 307 12.28 -5.24 2.24
C TYR A 307 12.63 -6.72 2.33
N ILE A 308 13.27 -7.15 3.42
CA ILE A 308 13.59 -8.56 3.66
C ILE A 308 12.45 -9.21 4.45
N ASN A 309 11.53 -9.88 3.76
CA ASN A 309 10.36 -10.52 4.38
C ASN A 309 10.75 -11.69 5.30
N SER A 310 11.68 -12.54 4.85
CA SER A 310 12.14 -13.69 5.62
C SER A 310 13.54 -14.12 5.20
N VAL A 311 14.22 -14.88 6.07
CA VAL A 311 15.56 -15.43 5.81
C VAL A 311 15.64 -16.90 6.22
N ASN A 312 16.43 -17.68 5.50
CA ASN A 312 16.73 -19.07 5.80
C ASN A 312 18.24 -19.32 5.67
N ASN A 313 18.92 -19.41 6.81
CA ASN A 313 20.36 -19.64 6.89
C ASN A 313 20.77 -20.99 6.28
N THR A 314 20.00 -22.06 6.59
CA THR A 314 20.30 -23.41 6.11
C THR A 314 20.11 -23.53 4.61
N GLY A 315 19.02 -22.95 4.09
CA GLY A 315 18.70 -22.91 2.66
C GLY A 315 19.50 -21.88 1.87
N LYS A 316 20.24 -21.00 2.56
CA LYS A 316 20.97 -19.84 1.98
C LYS A 316 20.07 -19.01 1.07
N SER A 317 18.86 -18.73 1.56
CA SER A 317 17.79 -18.08 0.79
C SER A 317 17.06 -17.05 1.64
N ALA A 318 16.34 -16.17 0.96
CA ALA A 318 15.46 -15.17 1.57
C ALA A 318 14.27 -14.90 0.65
N THR A 319 13.24 -14.27 1.22
CA THR A 319 12.14 -13.67 0.45
C THR A 319 12.27 -12.16 0.57
N ILE A 320 12.24 -11.46 -0.56
CA ILE A 320 12.31 -10.00 -0.61
C ILE A 320 11.11 -9.41 -1.36
N SER A 321 10.73 -8.19 -1.00
CA SER A 321 9.72 -7.42 -1.72
C SER A 321 10.30 -6.05 -2.07
N ILE A 322 9.93 -5.50 -3.22
CA ILE A 322 10.57 -4.30 -3.77
C ILE A 322 9.51 -3.26 -4.11
N LYS A 323 9.71 -2.03 -3.65
CA LYS A 323 9.14 -0.82 -4.27
C LYS A 323 10.21 -0.14 -5.10
N ARG A 324 9.84 0.40 -6.26
CA ARG A 324 10.76 1.10 -7.15
C ARG A 324 10.15 2.38 -7.68
N TYR A 325 10.93 3.45 -7.70
CA TYR A 325 10.60 4.72 -8.32
C TYR A 325 11.56 5.02 -9.48
N THR A 326 11.05 5.60 -10.56
CA THR A 326 11.86 6.07 -11.70
C THR A 326 12.18 7.54 -11.48
N LEU A 327 13.47 7.88 -11.39
CA LEU A 327 13.96 9.24 -11.14
C LEU A 327 13.74 10.17 -12.34
#